data_AF-A0A4P9W6R5-F1
#
_entry.id   AF-A0A4P9W6R5-F1
#
_cell.length_a   1.000
_cell.length_b   1.000
_cell.length_c   1.000
_cell.angle_alpha   90.00
_cell.angle_beta   90.00
_cell.angle_gamma   90.00
#
_symmetry.space_group_name_H-M   'P 1'
#
loop_
_entity.id
_entity.type
_entity.pdbx_description
1 polymer ?
#
loop_
_entity_poly.entity_id
_entity_poly.type
_entity_poly.pdbx_seq_one_letter_code
_entity_poly.pdbx_strand_id
1 'polypeptide(L)'
;SRRVLTALAEKGQPWELVPVDFAKAEHKSPAFLKKQPFGQVPVLEDPDHPDFFMFESRAMARYVDAKYKGQGTDLMGSTAQETALIETWLSV
;
A
#
# COMPACT_ATOMS: atom_id res chain seq x y z
N SER A 1 -7.16 2.46 2.55
CA SER A 1 -7.10 1.00 2.75
C SER A 1 -7.44 0.24 1.48
N ARG A 2 -8.63 0.42 0.88
CA ARG A 2 -9.09 -0.41 -0.27
C ARG A 2 -8.11 -0.53 -1.44
N ARG A 3 -7.43 0.56 -1.85
CA ARG A 3 -6.49 0.54 -2.99
C ARG A 3 -5.38 -0.51 -2.87
N VAL A 4 -4.71 -0.58 -1.72
CA VAL A 4 -3.62 -1.56 -1.52
C VAL A 4 -4.17 -2.98 -1.45
N LEU A 5 -5.36 -3.18 -0.87
CA LEU A 5 -6.01 -4.49 -0.83
C LEU A 5 -6.40 -4.97 -2.22
N THR A 6 -6.94 -4.08 -3.06
CA THR A 6 -7.22 -4.38 -4.46
C THR A 6 -5.93 -4.74 -5.20
N ALA A 7 -4.84 -3.99 -5.02
CA ALA A 7 -3.56 -4.30 -5.65
C ALA A 7 -3.05 -5.69 -5.23
N LEU A 8 -3.09 -6.02 -3.93
CA LEU A 8 -2.70 -7.35 -3.43
C LEU A 8 -3.59 -8.46 -3.99
N ALA A 9 -4.90 -8.22 -4.09
CA ALA A 9 -5.86 -9.17 -4.66
C ALA A 9 -5.58 -9.44 -6.15
N GLU A 10 -5.36 -8.39 -6.95
CA GLU A 10 -5.02 -8.49 -8.38
C GLU A 10 -3.66 -9.18 -8.61
N LYS A 11 -2.74 -9.05 -7.65
CA LYS A 11 -1.46 -9.76 -7.64
C LYS A 11 -1.54 -11.18 -7.07
N GLY A 12 -2.72 -11.62 -6.61
CA GLY A 12 -2.94 -12.93 -6.01
C GLY A 12 -2.15 -13.16 -4.71
N GLN A 13 -1.79 -12.08 -4.00
CA GLN A 13 -0.98 -12.16 -2.79
C GLN A 13 -1.85 -12.22 -1.54
N PRO A 14 -1.51 -13.05 -0.54
CA PRO A 14 -2.21 -13.05 0.74
C PRO A 14 -1.88 -11.81 1.57
N TRP A 15 -2.77 -11.42 2.48
CA TRP A 15 -2.53 -10.35 3.45
C TRP A 15 -3.26 -10.61 4.77
N GLU A 16 -2.75 -10.01 5.84
CA GLU A 16 -3.41 -9.91 7.13
C GLU A 16 -3.95 -8.49 7.33
N LEU A 17 -5.19 -8.37 7.81
CA LEU A 17 -5.76 -7.08 8.21
C LEU A 17 -5.61 -6.91 9.72
N VAL A 18 -4.74 -5.98 10.13
CA VAL A 18 -4.61 -5.57 11.53
C VAL A 18 -5.53 -4.36 11.77
N PRO A 19 -6.66 -4.52 12.50
CA PRO A 19 -7.56 -3.41 12.79
C PRO A 19 -6.89 -2.42 13.74
N VAL A 20 -7.18 -1.13 13.53
CA VAL A 20 -6.73 -0.04 14.41
C VAL A 20 -7.95 0.53 15.12
N ASP A 21 -7.94 0.56 16.45
CA ASP A 21 -9.05 1.06 17.26
C ASP A 21 -9.08 2.60 17.23
N PHE A 22 -10.03 3.15 16.48
CA PHE A 22 -10.24 4.59 16.40
C PHE A 22 -10.92 5.16 17.65
N ALA A 23 -11.72 4.37 18.38
CA ALA A 23 -12.37 4.82 19.61
C ALA A 23 -11.34 5.06 20.73
N LYS A 24 -10.26 4.27 20.74
CA LYS A 24 -9.10 4.46 21.63
C LYS A 24 -8.00 5.37 21.07
N ALA A 25 -8.21 5.93 19.88
CA ALA A 25 -7.22 6.73 19.17
C ALA A 25 -5.86 6.01 18.99
N GLU A 26 -5.85 4.70 18.73
CA GLU A 26 -4.61 3.91 18.58
C GLU A 26 -3.71 4.44 17.47
N HIS A 27 -4.30 4.94 16.38
CA HIS A 27 -3.64 5.63 15.27
C HIS A 27 -2.85 6.89 15.69
N LYS A 28 -3.07 7.42 16.91
CA LYS A 28 -2.32 8.55 17.49
C LYS A 28 -1.35 8.11 18.59
N SER A 29 -1.30 6.83 18.92
CA SER A 29 -0.38 6.32 19.93
C SER A 29 1.08 6.49 19.49
N PRO A 30 2.04 6.67 20.42
CA PRO A 30 3.46 6.74 20.08
C PRO A 30 3.97 5.52 19.30
N ALA A 31 3.40 4.33 19.55
CA ALA A 31 3.76 3.12 18.83
C ALA A 31 3.31 3.17 17.36
N PHE A 32 2.08 3.64 17.09
CA PHE A 32 1.59 3.77 15.72
C PHE A 32 2.29 4.91 14.96
N LEU A 33 2.57 6.04 15.63
CA LEU A 33 3.25 7.18 15.01
C LEU A 33 4.67 6.88 14.55
N LYS A 34 5.34 5.87 15.14
CA LYS A 34 6.62 5.34 14.63
C LYS A 34 6.49 4.70 13.25
N LYS A 35 5.31 4.14 12.93
CA LYS A 35 5.00 3.53 11.63
C LYS A 35 4.42 4.53 10.64
N GLN A 36 3.58 5.45 11.12
CA GLN A 36 2.92 6.47 10.30
C GLN A 36 2.89 7.83 11.03
N PRO A 37 3.75 8.79 10.64
CA PRO A 37 3.98 10.00 11.42
C PRO A 37 2.80 10.99 11.44
N PHE A 38 1.83 10.84 10.54
CA PHE A 38 0.63 11.68 10.48
C PHE A 38 -0.54 11.10 11.31
N GLY A 39 -0.35 9.92 11.89
CA GLY A 39 -1.38 9.14 12.55
C GLY A 39 -2.60 8.92 11.66
N GLN A 40 -2.39 8.35 10.48
CA GLN A 40 -3.43 8.00 9.52
C GLN A 40 -3.30 6.53 9.10
N VAL A 41 -4.39 5.96 8.59
CA VAL A 41 -4.43 4.61 8.01
C VAL A 41 -4.61 4.70 6.49
N PRO A 42 -4.12 3.73 5.69
CA PRO A 42 -3.46 2.48 6.09
C PRO A 42 -1.95 2.61 6.31
N VAL A 43 -1.37 1.58 6.93
CA VAL A 43 0.07 1.26 6.94
C VAL A 43 0.25 -0.10 6.26
N LEU A 44 1.30 -0.25 5.45
CA LEU A 44 1.74 -1.53 4.91
C LEU A 44 2.98 -1.97 5.69
N GLU A 45 2.95 -3.21 6.16
CA GLU A 45 4.07 -3.91 6.76
C GLU A 45 4.45 -5.05 5.81
N ASP A 46 5.71 -5.13 5.43
CA ASP A 46 6.20 -6.22 4.60
C ASP A 46 6.89 -7.28 5.47
N PRO A 47 6.40 -8.53 5.53
CA PRO A 47 7.04 -9.59 6.32
C PRO A 47 8.48 -9.89 5.88
N ASP A 48 8.84 -9.64 4.62
CA ASP A 48 10.22 -9.83 4.14
C ASP A 48 11.16 -8.71 4.62
N HIS A 49 10.59 -7.59 5.09
CA HIS A 49 11.29 -6.39 5.53
C HIS A 49 10.64 -5.84 6.82
N PRO A 50 10.91 -6.42 7.99
CA PRO A 50 10.15 -6.17 9.23
C PRO A 50 10.24 -4.73 9.77
N ASP A 51 11.27 -3.97 9.39
CA ASP A 51 11.43 -2.56 9.76
C ASP A 51 10.97 -1.59 8.66
N PHE A 52 10.39 -2.11 7.58
CA PHE A 52 9.89 -1.32 6.45
C PHE A 52 8.39 -1.07 6.60
N PHE A 53 8.04 0.20 6.83
CA PHE A 53 6.67 0.67 6.93
C PHE A 53 6.38 1.63 5.78
N MET A 54 5.26 1.41 5.08
CA MET A 54 4.76 2.37 4.09
C MET A 54 3.41 2.93 4.47
N PHE A 55 3.21 4.18 4.10
CA PHE A 55 1.92 4.84 4.06
C PHE A 55 1.75 5.49 2.68
N GLU A 56 0.65 6.21 2.45
CA GLU A 56 0.16 6.65 1.13
C GLU A 56 -0.33 5.49 0.25
N SER A 57 -1.64 5.30 0.23
CA SER A 57 -2.28 4.15 -0.43
C SER A 57 -1.92 3.95 -1.92
N ARG A 58 -1.60 5.03 -2.64
CA ARG A 58 -1.14 4.96 -4.05
C ARG A 58 0.31 4.49 -4.14
N ALA A 59 1.19 4.98 -3.27
CA ALA A 59 2.59 4.53 -3.21
C ALA A 59 2.67 3.05 -2.81
N MET A 60 1.86 2.63 -1.84
CA MET A 60 1.73 1.22 -1.44
C MET A 60 1.28 0.33 -2.61
N ALA A 61 0.32 0.76 -3.42
CA ALA A 61 -0.13 -0.02 -4.59
C ALA A 61 0.98 -0.18 -5.64
N ARG A 62 1.75 0.88 -5.92
CA ARG A 62 2.93 0.80 -6.81
C ARG A 62 4.00 -0.14 -6.27
N TYR A 63 4.24 -0.10 -4.97
CA TYR A 63 5.18 -1.01 -4.32
C TYR A 63 4.74 -2.48 -4.46
N VAL A 64 3.47 -2.78 -4.21
CA VAL A 64 2.91 -4.12 -4.43
C VAL A 64 3.06 -4.54 -5.89
N ASP A 65 2.77 -3.66 -6.84
CA ASP A 65 2.92 -3.98 -8.26
C ASP A 65 4.37 -4.32 -8.63
N ALA A 66 5.32 -3.51 -8.17
CA ALA A 66 6.74 -3.68 -8.42
C ALA A 66 7.33 -4.91 -7.72
N LYS A 67 6.98 -5.14 -6.44
CA LYS A 67 7.47 -6.29 -5.65
C LYS A 67 7.09 -7.61 -6.29
N TYR A 68 5.85 -7.71 -6.78
CA TYR A 68 5.30 -8.92 -7.39
C TYR A 68 5.25 -8.83 -8.92
N LYS A 69 6.23 -8.16 -9.53
CA LYS A 69 6.30 -8.02 -11.00
C LYS A 69 6.32 -9.40 -11.67
N GLY A 70 5.49 -9.56 -12.70
CA GLY A 70 5.30 -10.83 -13.41
C GLY A 70 4.36 -11.83 -12.72
N GLN A 71 3.79 -11.49 -11.55
CA GLN A 71 2.75 -12.26 -10.89
C GLN A 71 1.41 -11.49 -10.98
N GLY A 72 0.31 -12.20 -11.22
CA GLY A 72 -1.03 -11.61 -11.35
C GLY A 72 -1.13 -10.57 -12.46
N THR A 73 -2.07 -9.62 -12.31
CA THR A 73 -2.33 -8.55 -13.28
C THR A 73 -1.23 -7.49 -13.25
N ASP A 74 -0.72 -7.02 -14.40
CA ASP A 74 0.15 -5.84 -14.49
C ASP A 74 -0.67 -4.56 -14.24
N LEU A 75 -0.36 -3.82 -13.18
CA LEU A 75 -1.13 -2.65 -12.75
C LEU A 75 -0.53 -1.32 -13.25
N MET A 76 0.73 -1.32 -13.71
CA MET A 76 1.46 -0.10 -14.06
C MET A 76 1.86 -0.02 -15.54
N GLY A 77 1.50 -1.04 -16.32
CA GLY A 77 1.77 -1.09 -17.76
C GLY A 77 3.24 -1.43 -18.05
N SER A 78 3.54 -1.64 -19.33
CA SER A 78 4.85 -2.14 -19.77
C SER A 78 5.68 -1.09 -20.50
N THR A 79 5.08 0.03 -20.91
CA THR A 79 5.75 1.15 -21.58
C THR A 79 5.68 2.44 -20.77
N ALA A 80 6.63 3.36 -21.03
CA ALA A 80 6.65 4.67 -20.38
C ALA A 80 5.36 5.48 -20.62
N GLN A 81 4.76 5.37 -21.81
CA GLN A 81 3.52 6.04 -22.18
C GLN A 81 2.31 5.49 -21.41
N GLU A 82 2.21 4.16 -21.28
CA GLU A 82 1.15 3.52 -20.48
C GLU A 82 1.26 3.90 -19.02
N THR A 83 2.45 3.79 -18.44
CA THR A 83 2.70 4.19 -17.05
C THR A 83 2.35 5.67 -16.84
N ALA A 84 2.74 6.57 -17.75
CA ALA A 84 2.41 7.99 -17.66
C ALA A 84 0.90 8.27 -17.68
N LEU A 85 0.14 7.56 -18.52
CA LEU A 85 -1.32 7.68 -18.55
C LEU A 85 -1.94 7.18 -17.25
N ILE A 86 -1.48 6.03 -16.73
CA ILE A 86 -1.93 5.48 -15.45
C ILE A 86 -1.65 6.48 -14.31
N GLU A 87 -0.44 7.03 -14.26
CA GLU A 87 -0.05 8.03 -13.25
C GLU A 87 -0.87 9.30 -13.31
N THR A 88 -1.22 9.75 -14.52
CA THR A 88 -2.10 10.90 -14.74
C THR A 88 -3.47 10.66 -14.10
N TRP A 89 -4.09 9.51 -14.37
CA TRP A 89 -5.39 9.15 -13.79
C TRP A 89 -5.33 8.81 -12.31
N LEU A 90 -4.18 8.36 -11.79
CA LEU A 90 -3.99 8.16 -10.34
C LEU A 90 -3.90 9.48 -9.57
N SER A 91 -3.49 10.56 -10.23
CA SER A 91 -3.22 11.85 -9.60
C SER A 91 -4.43 12.78 -9.51
N VAL A 92 -5.54 12.43 -10.16
CA VAL A 92 -6.83 13.14 -10.04
C VAL A 92 -7.68 12.69 -8.85
#